data_AF-A0A6A6FA58-F1
#
_entry.id   AF-A0A6A6FA58-F1
#
_cell.length_a   1.000
_cell.length_b   1.000
_cell.length_c   1.000
_cell.angle_alpha   90.00
_cell.angle_beta   90.00
_cell.angle_gamma   90.00
#
_symmetry.space_group_name_H-M   'P 1'
#
loop_
_entity.id
_entity.type
_entity.pdbx_description
1 polymer ?
#
loop_
_entity_poly.entity_id
_entity_poly.type
_entity_poly.pdbx_seq_one_letter_code
_entity_poly.pdbx_strand_id
1 'polypeptide(L)'
;MDRLRCSLQELPDYLYRVQYNGCNTEFSDRGLFAADNTTTFDETNIPSFQMSIVNQFTRTNRLPTPFVSVFSEIEHAENWALTMGPNVKLLHLSTALWKDPYIFKLSTLCQRLPVTIPDAASQHIKGAYLCLHSVPFEAVTEVMDREAIESRVDGRKYREYYLPYDPDDSEDEAIENNCNDDAMKMLEGDW
;
A
#
# COMPACT_ATOMS: atom_id res chain seq x y z
N MET A 1 -3.02 19.45 -7.70
CA MET A 1 -2.26 18.27 -8.18
C MET A 1 -3.09 17.41 -9.14
N ASP A 2 -4.07 18.00 -9.83
CA ASP A 2 -5.03 17.26 -10.65
C ASP A 2 -4.37 16.67 -11.91
N ARG A 3 -3.28 17.28 -12.38
CA ARG A 3 -2.52 16.81 -13.55
C ARG A 3 -1.74 15.51 -13.31
N LEU A 4 -1.51 15.17 -12.04
CA LEU A 4 -0.79 13.97 -11.62
C LEU A 4 -1.74 12.87 -11.15
N ARG A 5 -3.02 13.22 -10.95
CA ARG A 5 -4.07 12.32 -10.51
C ARG A 5 -4.38 11.29 -11.61
N CYS A 6 -4.53 10.03 -11.21
CA CYS A 6 -4.98 8.98 -12.10
C CYS A 6 -6.41 9.24 -12.57
N SER A 7 -6.67 9.04 -13.85
CA SER A 7 -8.05 8.96 -14.31
C SER A 7 -8.68 7.65 -13.85
N LEU A 8 -10.00 7.63 -13.64
CA LEU A 8 -10.73 6.41 -13.23
C LEU A 8 -10.54 5.25 -14.23
N GLN A 9 -10.25 5.55 -15.50
CA GLN A 9 -10.03 4.56 -16.56
C GLN A 9 -8.63 3.91 -16.49
N GLU A 10 -7.67 4.58 -15.86
CA GLU A 10 -6.30 4.08 -15.68
C GLU A 10 -6.12 3.34 -14.35
N LEU A 11 -7.13 3.39 -13.48
CA LEU A 11 -7.13 2.68 -12.21
C LEU A 11 -7.52 1.21 -12.44
N PRO A 12 -6.86 0.27 -11.74
CA PRO A 12 -7.35 -1.09 -11.65
C PRO A 12 -8.76 -1.13 -11.02
N ASP A 13 -9.55 -2.15 -11.33
CA ASP A 13 -10.88 -2.34 -10.73
C ASP A 13 -10.81 -2.51 -9.21
N TYR A 14 -9.70 -3.10 -8.74
CA TYR A 14 -9.44 -3.37 -7.33
C TYR A 14 -8.05 -2.90 -6.91
N LEU A 15 -7.98 -2.34 -5.71
CA LEU A 15 -6.77 -2.02 -5.01
C LEU A 15 -6.75 -2.73 -3.65
N TYR A 16 -5.56 -2.96 -3.10
CA TYR A 16 -5.36 -3.76 -1.91
C TYR A 16 -4.55 -2.99 -0.88
N ARG A 17 -5.02 -2.95 0.38
CA ARG A 17 -4.31 -2.34 1.50
C ARG A 17 -4.11 -3.36 2.60
N VAL A 18 -2.85 -3.59 2.99
CA VAL A 18 -2.56 -4.27 4.25
C VAL A 18 -2.61 -3.25 5.39
N GLN A 19 -3.38 -3.55 6.42
CA GLN A 19 -3.60 -2.74 7.61
C GLN A 19 -3.09 -3.53 8.83
N TYR A 20 -2.26 -2.90 9.66
CA TYR A 20 -1.70 -3.54 10.87
C TYR A 20 -1.46 -2.51 11.97
N ASN A 21 -1.14 -2.98 13.18
CA ASN A 21 -0.88 -2.10 14.31
C ASN A 21 0.43 -1.32 14.14
N GLY A 22 0.37 0.01 14.29
CA GLY A 22 1.54 0.89 14.12
C GLY A 22 1.66 1.50 12.73
N CYS A 23 0.75 1.16 11.82
CA CYS A 23 0.67 1.78 10.50
C CYS A 23 0.14 3.22 10.57
N ASN A 24 0.50 4.08 9.60
CA ASN A 24 0.17 5.51 9.59
C ASN A 24 -1.25 5.78 9.07
N THR A 25 -2.14 4.78 9.19
CA THR A 25 -3.52 4.84 8.72
C THR A 25 -4.48 4.24 9.75
N GLU A 26 -5.66 4.85 9.89
CA GLU A 26 -6.71 4.39 10.79
C GLU A 26 -7.84 3.75 9.97
N PHE A 27 -8.19 2.50 10.28
CA PHE A 27 -9.34 1.82 9.69
C PHE A 27 -10.50 1.74 10.68
N SER A 28 -11.67 2.24 10.29
CA SER A 28 -12.89 2.31 11.09
C SER A 28 -14.14 2.01 10.25
N ASP A 29 -15.31 2.03 10.87
CA ASP A 29 -16.63 1.95 10.21
C ASP A 29 -16.90 3.12 9.25
N ARG A 30 -16.13 4.20 9.35
CA ARG A 30 -16.17 5.35 8.43
C ARG A 30 -15.27 5.19 7.21
N GLY A 31 -14.41 4.18 7.20
CA GLY A 31 -13.44 3.93 6.14
C GLY A 31 -12.01 3.92 6.65
N LEU A 32 -11.08 4.10 5.71
CA LEU A 32 -9.64 4.12 5.95
C LEU A 32 -9.12 5.54 5.80
N PHE A 33 -8.38 6.04 6.79
CA PHE A 33 -7.90 7.42 6.82
C PHE A 33 -6.39 7.44 6.98
N ALA A 34 -5.71 8.32 6.24
CA ALA A 34 -4.33 8.68 6.51
C ALA A 34 -4.25 9.43 7.85
N ALA A 35 -3.14 9.29 8.57
CA ALA A 35 -2.93 9.99 9.83
C ALA A 35 -2.98 11.52 9.68
N ASP A 36 -2.62 12.05 8.51
CA ASP A 36 -2.90 13.44 8.13
C ASP A 36 -3.99 13.51 7.06
N ASN A 37 -5.21 13.80 7.47
CA ASN A 37 -6.34 13.97 6.54
C ASN A 37 -6.63 15.44 6.19
N THR A 38 -5.70 16.35 6.47
CA THR A 38 -5.91 17.80 6.32
C THR A 38 -5.00 18.45 5.28
N THR A 39 -3.78 17.94 5.10
CA THR A 39 -2.82 18.54 4.17
C THR A 39 -3.28 18.41 2.73
N THR A 40 -3.47 19.53 2.05
CA THR A 40 -3.85 19.60 0.64
C THR A 40 -2.72 20.18 -0.20
N PHE A 41 -2.70 19.82 -1.49
CA PHE A 41 -1.66 20.25 -2.43
C PHE A 41 -2.28 20.88 -3.67
N ASP A 42 -2.05 22.19 -3.84
CA ASP A 42 -2.39 22.88 -5.08
C ASP A 42 -1.26 22.77 -6.13
N GLU A 43 -1.52 23.21 -7.36
CA GLU A 43 -0.51 23.19 -8.44
C GLU A 43 0.68 24.14 -8.20
N THR A 44 0.59 25.04 -7.23
CA THR A 44 1.67 26.01 -6.92
C THR A 44 2.68 25.44 -5.93
N ASN A 45 2.30 24.40 -5.17
CA ASN A 45 3.11 23.83 -4.09
C ASN A 45 3.67 22.43 -4.43
N ILE A 46 4.23 22.29 -5.63
CA ILE A 46 4.91 21.07 -6.10
C ILE A 46 6.03 20.62 -5.13
N PRO A 47 6.89 21.52 -4.60
CA PRO A 47 7.97 21.09 -3.70
C PRO A 47 7.45 20.43 -2.41
N SER A 48 6.36 20.94 -1.81
CA SER A 48 5.80 20.33 -0.60
C SER A 48 5.16 18.97 -0.89
N PHE A 49 4.50 18.83 -2.05
CA PHE A 49 3.96 17.54 -2.48
C PHE A 49 5.06 16.49 -2.69
N GLN A 50 6.15 16.87 -3.39
CA GLN A 50 7.32 16.01 -3.57
C GLN A 50 7.92 15.57 -2.24
N MET A 51 8.13 16.52 -1.32
CA MET A 51 8.65 16.21 0.01
C MET A 51 7.71 15.29 0.78
N SER A 52 6.40 15.48 0.67
CA SER A 52 5.41 14.62 1.32
C SER A 52 5.46 13.18 0.78
N ILE A 53 5.66 13.01 -0.53
CA ILE A 53 5.89 11.68 -1.15
C ILE A 53 7.18 11.07 -0.61
N VAL A 54 8.30 11.80 -0.60
CA VAL A 54 9.57 11.29 -0.03
C VAL A 54 9.38 10.87 1.43
N ASN A 55 8.69 11.69 2.21
CA ASN A 55 8.41 11.45 3.62
C ASN A 55 7.57 10.17 3.86
N GLN A 56 6.64 9.86 2.96
CA GLN A 56 5.87 8.60 2.98
C GLN A 56 6.80 7.39 2.91
N PHE A 57 7.87 7.49 2.13
CA PHE A 57 8.85 6.42 1.89
C PHE A 57 10.16 6.62 2.66
N THR A 58 10.19 7.50 3.67
CA THR A 58 11.38 7.71 4.49
C THR A 58 11.20 7.01 5.81
N ARG A 59 11.90 5.89 6.00
CA ARG A 59 11.79 5.06 7.22
C ARG A 59 12.04 5.89 8.48
N THR A 60 13.09 6.70 8.53
CA THR A 60 13.43 7.50 9.74
C THR A 60 12.46 8.64 10.03
N ASN A 61 11.58 8.98 9.09
CA ASN A 61 10.55 9.98 9.33
C ASN A 61 9.47 9.37 10.25
N ARG A 62 8.92 10.17 11.16
CA ARG A 62 7.85 9.75 12.08
C ARG A 62 6.63 10.67 11.99
N LEU A 63 6.64 11.59 11.04
CA LEU A 63 5.57 12.54 10.85
C LEU A 63 4.36 11.86 10.19
N PRO A 64 3.13 12.18 10.63
CA PRO A 64 1.92 11.83 9.90
C PRO A 64 2.01 12.25 8.44
N THR A 65 1.59 11.36 7.55
CA THR A 65 1.60 11.59 6.11
C THR A 65 0.18 11.58 5.56
N PRO A 66 -0.09 12.34 4.49
CA PRO A 66 -1.44 12.47 3.98
C PRO A 66 -1.86 11.37 3.02
N PHE A 67 -1.12 10.26 2.99
CA PHE A 67 -1.30 9.21 2.01
C PHE A 67 -1.65 7.88 2.65
N VAL A 68 -2.58 7.19 2.00
CA VAL A 68 -2.83 5.77 2.16
C VAL A 68 -2.15 5.05 0.99
N SER A 69 -1.14 4.23 1.28
CA SER A 69 -0.49 3.40 0.26
C SER A 69 -1.32 2.14 -0.03
N VAL A 70 -1.56 1.86 -1.31
CA VAL A 70 -2.33 0.69 -1.76
C VAL A 70 -1.69 0.04 -2.99
N PHE A 71 -2.05 -1.21 -3.28
CA PHE A 71 -1.47 -2.02 -4.36
C PHE A 71 -2.49 -2.42 -5.41
N SER A 72 -2.07 -2.58 -6.65
CA SER A 72 -2.88 -3.21 -7.70
C SER A 72 -2.84 -4.73 -7.71
N GLU A 73 -1.85 -5.33 -7.06
CA GLU A 73 -1.59 -6.77 -7.11
C GLU A 73 -1.93 -7.41 -5.77
N ILE A 74 -2.87 -8.35 -5.80
CA ILE A 74 -3.34 -9.01 -4.58
C ILE A 74 -2.27 -9.91 -3.97
N GLU A 75 -1.56 -10.67 -4.80
CA GLU A 75 -0.50 -11.60 -4.38
C GLU A 75 0.59 -10.87 -3.60
N HIS A 76 1.00 -9.72 -4.11
CA HIS A 76 1.96 -8.87 -3.42
C HIS A 76 1.44 -8.39 -2.05
N ALA A 77 0.19 -7.94 -1.98
CA ALA A 77 -0.42 -7.49 -0.74
C ALA A 77 -0.63 -8.62 0.28
N GLU A 78 -1.03 -9.82 -0.15
CA GLU A 78 -1.22 -10.98 0.71
C GLU A 78 0.09 -11.47 1.29
N ASN A 79 1.09 -11.65 0.43
CA ASN A 79 2.40 -12.08 0.87
C ASN A 79 3.03 -11.08 1.86
N TRP A 80 2.89 -9.79 1.59
CA TRP A 80 3.32 -8.74 2.52
C TRP A 80 2.51 -8.76 3.83
N ALA A 81 1.21 -9.04 3.78
CA ALA A 81 0.43 -9.23 4.99
C ALA A 81 0.92 -10.40 5.84
N LEU A 82 1.38 -11.49 5.23
CA LEU A 82 1.90 -12.65 5.95
C LEU A 82 3.24 -12.41 6.64
N THR A 83 4.08 -11.49 6.13
CA THR A 83 5.31 -11.07 6.83
C THR A 83 5.04 -10.15 8.01
N MET A 84 3.83 -9.59 8.11
CA MET A 84 3.44 -8.78 9.26
C MET A 84 3.15 -9.66 10.48
N GLY A 85 2.97 -9.02 11.64
CA GLY A 85 2.57 -9.71 12.86
C GLY A 85 1.17 -10.34 12.80
N PRO A 86 0.70 -10.96 13.89
CA PRO A 86 -0.58 -11.67 13.94
C PRO A 86 -1.81 -10.77 13.72
N ASN A 87 -1.69 -9.48 14.05
CA ASN A 87 -2.78 -8.50 13.98
C ASN A 87 -2.74 -7.73 12.65
N VAL A 88 -2.90 -8.45 11.55
CA VAL A 88 -2.92 -7.89 10.20
C VAL A 88 -4.29 -8.11 9.55
N LYS A 89 -4.70 -7.15 8.73
CA LYS A 89 -5.91 -7.22 7.90
C LYS A 89 -5.55 -6.84 6.47
N LEU A 90 -6.13 -7.54 5.49
CA LEU A 90 -6.06 -7.18 4.09
C LEU A 90 -7.41 -6.61 3.66
N LEU A 91 -7.40 -5.38 3.18
CA LEU A 91 -8.57 -4.66 2.70
C LEU A 91 -8.63 -4.73 1.19
N HIS A 92 -9.77 -5.18 0.68
CA HIS A 92 -10.12 -5.22 -0.74
C HIS A 92 -10.93 -3.97 -1.12
N LEU A 93 -10.34 -3.12 -1.94
CA LEU A 93 -10.87 -1.81 -2.28
C LEU A 93 -11.37 -1.79 -3.72
N SER A 94 -12.65 -1.52 -3.95
CA SER A 94 -13.20 -1.33 -5.30
C SER A 94 -13.08 0.13 -5.71
N THR A 95 -12.39 0.39 -6.82
CA THR A 95 -12.22 1.74 -7.35
C THR A 95 -13.51 2.29 -7.97
N ALA A 96 -14.40 1.41 -8.45
CA ALA A 96 -15.69 1.78 -9.02
C ALA A 96 -16.65 2.42 -8.00
N LEU A 97 -16.53 2.07 -6.72
CA LEU A 97 -17.35 2.60 -5.64
C LEU A 97 -16.79 3.91 -5.05
N TRP A 98 -15.58 4.28 -5.45
CA TRP A 98 -14.89 5.44 -4.92
C TRP A 98 -15.25 6.69 -5.73
N LYS A 99 -16.06 7.57 -5.14
CA LYS A 99 -16.47 8.83 -5.78
C LYS A 99 -15.33 9.84 -5.73
N ASP A 100 -14.84 10.21 -6.91
CA ASP A 100 -13.83 11.25 -7.11
C ASP A 100 -12.52 11.05 -6.30
N PRO A 101 -11.80 9.92 -6.48
CA PRO A 101 -10.68 9.59 -5.61
C PRO A 101 -9.39 10.31 -6.05
N TYR A 102 -8.69 10.93 -5.11
CA TYR A 102 -7.36 11.48 -5.33
C TYR A 102 -6.30 10.38 -5.21
N ILE A 103 -6.13 9.63 -6.30
CA ILE A 103 -5.15 8.53 -6.39
C ILE A 103 -4.03 8.92 -7.35
N PHE A 104 -2.80 8.65 -6.94
CA PHE A 104 -1.60 8.86 -7.72
C PHE A 104 -0.88 7.54 -7.92
N LYS A 105 -0.54 7.20 -9.16
CA LYS A 105 0.30 6.05 -9.45
C LYS A 105 1.75 6.38 -9.15
N LEU A 106 2.41 5.58 -8.31
CA LEU A 106 3.76 5.89 -7.84
C LEU A 106 4.77 5.98 -8.99
N SER A 107 4.72 5.03 -9.93
CA SER A 107 5.54 5.06 -11.14
C SER A 107 5.39 6.35 -11.96
N THR A 108 4.18 6.89 -12.08
CA THR A 108 3.93 8.15 -12.79
C THR A 108 4.52 9.33 -12.02
N LEU A 109 4.44 9.32 -10.69
CA LEU A 109 5.05 10.36 -9.84
C LEU A 109 6.58 10.36 -9.99
N CYS A 110 7.23 9.19 -9.94
CA CYS A 110 8.69 9.07 -10.13
C CYS A 110 9.15 9.50 -11.53
N GLN A 111 8.32 9.30 -12.56
CA GLN A 111 8.65 9.71 -13.93
C GLN A 111 8.48 11.22 -14.16
N ARG A 112 7.45 11.83 -13.54
CA ARG A 112 7.08 13.23 -13.80
C ARG A 112 7.69 14.22 -12.81
N LEU A 113 8.07 13.76 -11.63
CA LEU A 113 8.66 14.57 -10.58
C LEU A 113 10.07 14.06 -10.28
N PRO A 114 11.06 14.95 -10.00
CA PRO A 114 12.37 14.57 -9.49
C PRO A 114 12.28 14.09 -8.03
N VAL A 115 11.56 12.97 -7.81
CA VAL A 115 11.41 12.31 -6.51
C VAL A 115 12.28 11.07 -6.54
N THR A 116 13.34 11.06 -5.72
CA THR A 116 14.16 9.87 -5.52
C THR A 116 13.54 9.06 -4.39
N ILE A 117 12.96 7.91 -4.73
CA ILE A 117 12.52 6.91 -3.76
C ILE A 117 13.74 6.01 -3.47
N PRO A 118 13.98 5.58 -2.22
CA PRO A 118 15.10 4.69 -1.89
C PRO A 118 15.17 3.43 -2.78
N ASP A 119 16.36 2.97 -3.17
CA ASP A 119 16.52 1.90 -4.17
C ASP A 119 15.81 0.60 -3.82
N ALA A 120 15.71 0.27 -2.52
CA ALA A 120 14.96 -0.89 -2.03
C ALA A 120 13.52 -0.91 -2.56
N ALA A 121 12.90 0.27 -2.71
CA ALA A 121 11.53 0.42 -3.19
C ALA A 121 11.31 0.25 -4.68
N SER A 122 12.37 0.23 -5.48
CA SER A 122 12.28 0.35 -6.94
C SER A 122 11.41 -0.73 -7.58
N GLN A 123 11.39 -1.91 -6.98
CA GLN A 123 10.70 -3.08 -7.52
C GLN A 123 9.17 -2.96 -7.45
N HIS A 124 8.62 -2.29 -6.43
CA HIS A 124 7.17 -2.22 -6.23
C HIS A 124 6.54 -0.90 -6.74
N ILE A 125 7.36 0.02 -7.27
CA ILE A 125 6.91 1.31 -7.85
C ILE A 125 5.83 1.13 -8.94
N LYS A 126 5.84 0.01 -9.67
CA LYS A 126 4.90 -0.23 -10.77
C LYS A 126 3.47 -0.53 -10.31
N GLY A 127 3.33 -1.26 -9.20
CA GLY A 127 2.05 -1.70 -8.64
C GLY A 127 1.53 -0.87 -7.46
N ALA A 128 2.32 0.10 -6.99
CA ALA A 128 1.97 0.96 -5.86
C ALA A 128 1.22 2.23 -6.28
N TYR A 129 0.21 2.58 -5.47
CA TYR A 129 -0.62 3.76 -5.61
C TYR A 129 -0.70 4.49 -4.27
N LEU A 130 -0.76 5.82 -4.32
CA LEU A 130 -0.94 6.68 -3.16
C LEU A 130 -2.30 7.36 -3.24
N CYS A 131 -3.12 7.14 -2.23
CA CYS A 131 -4.44 7.73 -2.11
C CYS A 131 -4.39 8.87 -1.09
N LEU A 132 -4.85 10.06 -1.47
CA LEU A 132 -4.86 11.22 -0.58
C LEU A 132 -6.00 11.10 0.45
N HIS A 133 -5.66 11.32 1.71
CA HIS A 133 -6.54 11.41 2.89
C HIS A 133 -7.33 10.19 3.29
N SER A 134 -8.15 9.60 2.41
CA SER A 134 -9.08 8.57 2.85
C SER A 134 -9.64 7.70 1.73
N VAL A 135 -9.98 6.47 2.10
CA VAL A 135 -10.78 5.53 1.33
C VAL A 135 -12.14 5.39 2.01
N PRO A 136 -13.26 5.66 1.33
CA PRO A 136 -14.59 5.54 1.92
C PRO A 136 -14.88 4.07 2.27
N PHE A 137 -15.66 3.85 3.33
CA PHE A 137 -16.02 2.49 3.76
C PHE A 137 -16.73 1.69 2.66
N GLU A 138 -17.56 2.36 1.85
CA GLU A 138 -18.28 1.75 0.74
C GLU A 138 -17.36 1.19 -0.34
N ALA A 139 -16.14 1.72 -0.47
CA ALA A 139 -15.14 1.16 -1.37
C ALA A 139 -14.48 -0.10 -0.79
N VAL A 140 -14.58 -0.35 0.51
CA VAL A 140 -14.05 -1.55 1.16
C VAL A 140 -15.04 -2.70 0.97
N THR A 141 -14.77 -3.53 -0.03
CA THR A 141 -15.65 -4.65 -0.41
C THR A 141 -15.43 -5.90 0.44
N GLU A 142 -14.22 -6.09 0.97
CA GLU A 142 -13.87 -7.25 1.78
C GLU A 142 -12.73 -6.90 2.75
N VAL A 143 -12.76 -7.52 3.93
CA VAL A 143 -11.73 -7.41 4.97
C VAL A 143 -11.35 -8.83 5.36
N MET A 144 -10.13 -9.24 5.03
CA MET A 144 -9.59 -10.53 5.41
C MET A 144 -8.66 -10.37 6.63
N ASP A 145 -8.80 -11.24 7.61
CA ASP A 145 -7.83 -11.39 8.67
C ASP A 145 -6.68 -12.32 8.23
N ARG A 146 -5.70 -12.51 9.12
CA ARG A 146 -4.55 -13.36 8.84
C ARG A 146 -4.94 -14.78 8.43
N GLU A 147 -5.85 -15.42 9.17
CA GLU A 147 -6.27 -16.81 8.93
C GLU A 147 -6.90 -16.97 7.54
N ALA A 148 -7.73 -16.01 7.13
CA ALA A 148 -8.32 -15.98 5.79
C ALA A 148 -7.26 -15.76 4.70
N ILE A 149 -6.26 -14.90 4.93
CA ILE A 149 -5.15 -14.66 3.99
C ILE A 149 -4.32 -15.94 3.82
N GLU A 150 -3.92 -16.58 4.93
CA GLU A 150 -3.17 -17.84 4.93
C GLU A 150 -3.93 -18.93 4.16
N SER A 151 -5.20 -19.13 4.47
CA SER A 151 -6.05 -20.12 3.78
C SER A 151 -6.14 -19.89 2.27
N ARG A 152 -6.17 -18.61 1.83
CA ARG A 152 -6.24 -18.23 0.42
C ARG A 152 -4.91 -18.39 -0.31
N VAL A 153 -3.80 -18.04 0.35
CA VAL A 153 -2.45 -18.27 -0.16
C VAL A 153 -2.17 -19.77 -0.27
N ASP A 154 -2.45 -20.53 0.78
CA ASP A 154 -2.28 -21.99 0.78
C ASP A 154 -3.17 -22.68 -0.23
N GLY A 155 -4.42 -22.25 -0.40
CA GLY A 155 -5.29 -22.76 -1.45
C GLY A 155 -4.78 -22.52 -2.88
N ARG A 156 -4.06 -21.40 -3.11
CA ARG A 156 -3.39 -21.12 -4.40
C ARG A 156 -2.12 -21.92 -4.58
N LYS A 157 -1.26 -21.98 -3.55
CA LYS A 157 -0.10 -22.87 -3.54
C LYS A 157 -0.54 -24.31 -3.80
N TYR A 158 -1.57 -24.80 -3.14
CA TYR A 158 -2.10 -26.15 -3.37
C TYR A 158 -2.57 -26.39 -4.82
N ARG A 159 -3.10 -25.37 -5.51
CA ARG A 159 -3.41 -25.44 -6.95
C ARG A 159 -2.16 -25.46 -7.83
N GLU A 160 -1.09 -24.78 -7.41
CA GLU A 160 0.19 -24.70 -8.13
C GLU A 160 1.06 -25.95 -7.90
N TYR A 161 1.01 -26.54 -6.70
CA TYR A 161 1.77 -27.71 -6.25
C TYR A 161 1.22 -29.08 -6.72
N TYR A 162 0.11 -29.13 -7.47
CA TYR A 162 -0.24 -30.32 -8.29
C TYR A 162 0.52 -30.36 -9.64
N LEU A 163 1.59 -29.57 -9.75
CA LEU A 163 2.79 -29.91 -10.51
C LEU A 163 3.93 -30.11 -9.49
N PRO A 164 4.66 -31.24 -9.54
CA PRO A 164 5.53 -31.64 -8.44
C PRO A 164 6.87 -30.89 -8.49
N TYR A 165 7.21 -30.14 -7.44
CA TYR A 165 8.61 -30.03 -7.01
C TYR A 165 8.80 -29.61 -5.54
N ASP A 166 9.93 -30.08 -5.01
CA ASP A 166 10.36 -30.23 -3.61
C ASP A 166 10.72 -28.93 -2.84
N PRO A 167 10.69 -28.96 -1.50
CA PRO A 167 10.90 -27.82 -0.61
C PRO A 167 12.34 -27.73 -0.05
N ASP A 168 12.92 -26.53 -0.03
CA ASP A 168 13.91 -26.08 0.98
C ASP A 168 14.22 -24.59 0.76
N ASP A 169 13.97 -23.72 1.75
CA ASP A 169 15.00 -23.22 2.67
C ASP A 169 14.47 -22.05 3.54
N SER A 170 14.98 -21.99 4.76
CA SER A 170 14.63 -21.09 5.88
C SER A 170 15.37 -19.75 5.86
N GLU A 171 14.82 -18.70 6.49
CA GLU A 171 15.46 -17.95 7.60
C GLU A 171 14.57 -16.81 8.16
N ASP A 172 14.54 -16.71 9.50
CA ASP A 172 13.86 -15.68 10.31
C ASP A 172 14.82 -14.51 10.59
N GLU A 173 14.39 -13.25 10.39
CA GLU A 173 14.95 -12.08 11.08
C GLU A 173 13.87 -11.11 11.57
N ALA A 174 13.94 -10.75 12.85
CA ALA A 174 13.00 -9.88 13.54
C ALA A 174 13.28 -8.40 13.27
N ILE A 175 12.35 -7.68 12.61
CA ILE A 175 12.51 -6.26 12.28
C ILE A 175 11.67 -5.36 13.20
N GLU A 176 12.36 -4.48 13.94
CA GLU A 176 11.81 -3.43 14.80
C GLU A 176 10.76 -2.54 14.06
N ASN A 177 9.66 -2.24 14.76
CA ASN A 177 8.51 -1.50 14.23
C ASN A 177 8.74 0.02 14.24
N ASN A 178 8.65 0.64 13.06
CA ASN A 178 8.66 2.09 12.88
C ASN A 178 7.26 2.60 12.46
N CYS A 179 6.97 3.89 12.64
CA CYS A 179 5.64 4.46 12.35
C CYS A 179 5.46 4.90 10.88
N ASN A 180 6.54 5.17 10.14
CA ASN A 180 6.51 5.40 8.68
C ASN A 180 7.01 4.17 7.91
N ASP A 181 7.06 3.01 8.58
CA ASP A 181 7.51 1.74 8.04
C ASP A 181 6.53 1.16 7.03
N ASP A 182 5.30 1.67 6.98
CA ASP A 182 4.28 1.21 6.05
C ASP A 182 4.81 1.15 4.63
N ALA A 183 5.21 2.28 4.07
CA ALA A 183 5.61 2.32 2.69
C ALA A 183 7.01 1.72 2.49
N MET A 184 7.90 1.71 3.48
CA MET A 184 9.24 1.13 3.34
C MET A 184 9.29 -0.39 3.57
N LYS A 185 8.58 -0.96 4.55
CA LYS A 185 8.36 -2.42 4.65
C LYS A 185 7.51 -2.97 3.50
N MET A 186 6.64 -2.15 2.91
CA MET A 186 5.97 -2.46 1.62
C MET A 186 6.96 -2.63 0.46
N LEU A 187 8.15 -2.04 0.59
CA LEU A 187 9.10 -1.82 -0.49
C LEU A 187 10.38 -2.64 -0.32
N GLU A 188 10.77 -2.97 0.91
CA GLU A 188 11.94 -3.76 1.32
C GLU A 188 11.66 -5.27 1.34
N GLY A 189 10.60 -5.76 0.68
CA GLY A 189 10.34 -7.20 0.57
C GLY A 189 11.40 -7.87 -0.30
N ASP A 190 12.54 -8.24 0.28
CA ASP A 190 13.47 -9.18 -0.33
C ASP A 190 12.74 -10.52 -0.51
N TRP A 191 12.51 -10.86 -1.79
CA TRP A 191 11.95 -12.11 -2.27
C TRP A 191 13.07 -13.04 -2.74
#